data_AF-A0A8B8GL92-F1
#
_entry.id   AF-A0A8B8GL92-F1
#
_cell.length_a   1.000
_cell.length_b   1.000
_cell.length_c   1.000
_cell.angle_alpha   90.00
_cell.angle_beta   90.00
_cell.angle_gamma   90.00
#
_symmetry.space_group_name_H-M   'P 1'
#
loop_
_entity.id
_entity.type
_entity.pdbx_description
1 polymer ?
#
loop_
_entity_poly.entity_id
_entity_poly.type
_entity_poly.pdbx_seq_one_letter_code
_entity_poly.pdbx_strand_id
1 'polypeptide(L)'
;MTAVRADRRYDHHVLGSSAAWPCPYDPRAVIHTRFQMTRNGRVLLASPRFRPGVPFTLGWFRAATATRHVVEPEVLPLPRARHSHRASVGGAGCVRSLVNVVDLCLDSTKDVLWLLDAGVVNTMTDTPRRVAAAKIVRLEINDDGDDDDDDDDLKTPYQTFEIETDATNGRGESAAAKSCLQYILTFHSRHAAGGHYAFVADAGHSSVLVLNTGTGARGSIDFPERAVGSGASRDVMFMVILRKSNGRAGLYATFLSGCRMFAVDLEHVDQYATVRPAVTVVGRKPFRIAVLGSDTGSRMFFRRPAENEIWTWDVNCPFHLVGFRLVSKGADCRAPVHVAPGYDGIVYVLRNNFADYVRNGTGSLGAYTLVQPVSVLPPSNCSTNTASVATTETPAWTRNTAQTGARTTRTTSRATPTVTTPTATTPTATTTTTSAVTTPGTTLTTFGDGDDDRGCQCNNT
;
A
#
# COMPACT_ATOMS: atom_id res chain seq x y z
N MET A 1 -31.46 -1.82 12.30
CA MET A 1 -30.10 -1.58 11.76
C MET A 1 -30.22 -0.81 10.46
N THR A 2 -30.31 0.51 10.54
CA THR A 2 -30.22 1.39 9.38
C THR A 2 -28.73 1.65 9.15
N ALA A 3 -28.18 1.13 8.04
CA ALA A 3 -26.89 1.58 7.57
C ALA A 3 -26.99 3.10 7.40
N VAL A 4 -26.17 3.86 8.13
CA VAL A 4 -26.00 5.29 7.86
C VAL A 4 -25.59 5.37 6.40
N ARG A 5 -26.50 5.87 5.56
CA ARG A 5 -26.26 6.01 4.12
C ARG A 5 -25.10 6.98 4.02
N ALA A 6 -23.92 6.48 3.64
CA ALA A 6 -22.74 7.31 3.45
C ALA A 6 -23.16 8.47 2.55
N ASP A 7 -22.86 9.69 3.00
CA ASP A 7 -23.20 10.89 2.26
C ASP A 7 -22.38 10.90 0.96
N ARG A 8 -23.03 10.53 -0.15
CA ARG A 8 -22.38 10.40 -1.47
C ARG A 8 -21.90 11.73 -2.04
N ARG A 9 -22.12 12.85 -1.35
CA ARG A 9 -21.58 14.16 -1.72
C ARG A 9 -20.05 14.18 -1.77
N TYR A 10 -19.39 13.26 -1.09
CA TYR A 10 -17.93 13.11 -1.08
C TYR A 10 -17.40 12.04 -2.05
N ASP A 11 -18.27 11.49 -2.89
CA ASP A 11 -17.89 10.53 -3.93
C ASP A 11 -17.42 11.28 -5.18
N HIS A 12 -16.17 11.05 -5.58
CA HIS A 12 -15.57 11.64 -6.76
C HIS A 12 -15.24 10.56 -7.79
N HIS A 13 -16.02 10.56 -8.86
CA HIS A 13 -15.86 9.67 -10.01
C HIS A 13 -14.88 10.29 -11.00
N VAL A 14 -13.66 9.80 -10.97
CA VAL A 14 -12.56 10.33 -11.78
C VAL A 14 -12.41 9.46 -13.03
N LEU A 15 -12.58 10.09 -14.19
CA LEU A 15 -12.48 9.44 -15.50
C LEU A 15 -11.08 9.64 -16.09
N GLY A 16 -10.70 8.75 -17.00
CA GLY A 16 -9.48 8.92 -17.79
C GLY A 16 -9.53 10.12 -18.74
N SER A 17 -10.72 10.67 -18.98
CA SER A 17 -10.93 11.86 -19.82
C SER A 17 -10.82 13.17 -19.02
N SER A 18 -9.95 14.06 -19.45
CA SER A 18 -9.85 15.48 -19.10
C SER A 18 -9.99 16.35 -20.37
N ALA A 19 -10.91 17.31 -20.38
CA ALA A 19 -11.07 18.26 -21.49
C ALA A 19 -10.03 19.39 -21.41
N ALA A 20 -9.44 19.60 -20.24
CA ALA A 20 -8.42 20.59 -19.96
C ALA A 20 -7.07 20.29 -20.61
N TRP A 21 -6.88 19.09 -21.17
CA TRP A 21 -5.68 18.77 -21.95
C TRP A 21 -5.92 18.95 -23.45
N PRO A 22 -5.36 19.99 -24.10
CA PRO A 22 -5.76 20.33 -25.47
C PRO A 22 -5.07 19.51 -26.55
N CYS A 23 -4.26 18.51 -26.16
CA CYS A 23 -3.63 17.58 -27.09
C CYS A 23 -4.42 16.27 -27.15
N PRO A 24 -4.49 15.59 -28.31
CA PRO A 24 -5.04 14.24 -28.40
C PRO A 24 -4.33 13.30 -27.42
N TYR A 25 -5.12 12.55 -26.66
CA TYR A 25 -4.65 11.49 -25.77
C TYR A 25 -5.69 10.36 -25.79
N ASP A 26 -5.34 9.19 -25.24
CA ASP A 26 -6.25 8.05 -25.16
C ASP A 26 -6.76 7.90 -23.73
N PRO A 27 -8.04 8.21 -23.43
CA PRO A 27 -8.62 8.01 -22.10
C PRO A 27 -8.45 6.57 -21.59
N ARG A 28 -8.42 5.58 -22.49
CA ARG A 28 -8.23 4.15 -22.13
C ARG A 28 -6.85 3.85 -21.59
N ALA A 29 -5.86 4.68 -21.91
CA ALA A 29 -4.51 4.56 -21.38
C ALA A 29 -4.39 5.12 -19.96
N VAL A 30 -5.34 5.95 -19.51
CA VAL A 30 -5.28 6.64 -18.22
C VAL A 30 -5.91 5.78 -17.12
N ILE A 31 -5.16 5.61 -16.03
CA ILE A 31 -5.64 5.05 -14.76
C ILE A 31 -4.98 5.79 -13.60
N HIS A 32 -5.76 6.15 -12.60
CA HIS A 32 -5.24 6.76 -11.38
C HIS A 32 -4.95 5.67 -10.35
N THR A 33 -3.75 5.69 -9.77
CA THR A 33 -3.29 4.61 -8.87
C THR A 33 -3.03 5.07 -7.44
N ARG A 34 -2.77 6.36 -7.24
CA ARG A 34 -2.43 6.98 -5.95
C ARG A 34 -3.07 8.34 -5.86
N PHE A 35 -3.34 8.76 -4.63
CA PHE A 35 -3.82 10.10 -4.35
C PHE A 35 -3.33 10.60 -2.99
N GLN A 36 -3.29 11.91 -2.83
CA GLN A 36 -3.16 12.59 -1.55
C GLN A 36 -4.15 13.75 -1.54
N MET A 37 -4.54 14.22 -0.36
CA MET A 37 -5.42 15.38 -0.24
C MET A 37 -4.78 16.43 0.65
N THR A 38 -4.85 17.68 0.21
CA THR A 38 -4.41 18.81 1.01
C THR A 38 -5.44 19.19 2.07
N ARG A 39 -5.04 20.06 2.99
CA ARG A 39 -5.91 20.58 4.06
C ARG A 39 -7.05 21.43 3.51
N ASN A 40 -6.90 22.04 2.34
CA ASN A 40 -7.96 22.84 1.71
C ASN A 40 -8.72 22.04 0.64
N GLY A 41 -8.71 20.70 0.72
CA GLY A 41 -9.53 19.84 -0.12
C GLY A 41 -9.05 19.71 -1.56
N ARG A 42 -7.79 20.04 -1.88
CA ARG A 42 -7.20 19.71 -3.18
C ARG A 42 -6.85 18.23 -3.21
N VAL A 43 -7.39 17.49 -4.18
CA VAL A 43 -7.06 16.08 -4.42
C VAL A 43 -5.97 16.02 -5.47
N LEU A 44 -4.86 15.38 -5.15
CA LEU A 44 -3.68 15.19 -5.99
C LEU A 44 -3.65 13.73 -6.44
N LEU A 45 -3.45 13.45 -7.72
CA LEU A 45 -3.54 12.12 -8.31
C LEU A 45 -2.28 11.77 -9.11
N ALA A 46 -1.78 10.54 -8.95
CA ALA A 46 -0.82 9.97 -9.90
C ALA A 46 -1.55 9.17 -10.99
N SER A 47 -1.15 9.43 -12.23
CA SER A 47 -1.57 8.74 -13.45
C SER A 47 -0.33 8.14 -14.13
N PRO A 48 0.14 6.96 -13.72
CA PRO A 48 1.36 6.40 -14.27
C PRO A 48 1.27 6.13 -15.77
N ARG A 49 2.36 6.36 -16.51
CA ARG A 49 2.50 6.07 -17.95
C ARG A 49 2.73 4.58 -18.20
N PHE A 50 1.77 3.75 -17.80
CA PHE A 50 1.77 2.31 -18.04
C PHE A 50 1.62 1.95 -19.51
N ARG A 51 0.87 2.76 -20.26
CA ARG A 51 0.62 2.63 -21.71
C ARG A 51 0.88 3.97 -22.42
N PRO A 52 1.12 3.96 -23.74
CA PRO A 52 1.13 5.18 -24.55
C PRO A 52 -0.22 5.90 -24.47
N GLY A 53 -0.22 7.23 -24.55
CA GLY A 53 -1.46 8.02 -24.61
C GLY A 53 -1.89 8.63 -23.28
N VAL A 54 -1.13 8.51 -22.20
CA VAL A 54 -1.36 9.28 -20.97
C VAL A 54 -0.92 10.75 -21.17
N PRO A 55 -1.77 11.76 -20.98
CA PRO A 55 -1.43 13.16 -21.27
C PRO A 55 -0.43 13.75 -20.25
N PHE A 56 -0.73 13.61 -18.96
CA PHE A 56 0.06 14.07 -17.83
C PHE A 56 0.09 12.98 -16.74
N THR A 57 1.17 12.94 -15.96
CA THR A 57 1.37 11.88 -14.96
C THR A 57 1.02 12.28 -13.53
N LEU A 58 0.88 13.59 -13.29
CA LEU A 58 0.41 14.16 -12.05
C LEU A 58 -0.73 15.13 -12.37
N GLY A 59 -1.85 15.00 -11.67
CA GLY A 59 -3.00 15.88 -11.83
C GLY A 59 -3.69 16.16 -10.52
N TRP A 60 -4.70 17.02 -10.58
CA TRP A 60 -5.43 17.47 -9.40
C TRP A 60 -6.86 17.91 -9.71
N PHE A 61 -7.69 17.98 -8.68
CA PHE A 61 -9.01 18.62 -8.70
C PHE A 61 -9.39 19.09 -7.28
N ARG A 62 -10.42 19.93 -7.12
CA ARG A 62 -10.98 20.28 -5.79
C ARG A 62 -12.07 19.27 -5.39
N ALA A 63 -11.96 18.73 -4.18
CA ALA A 63 -13.00 17.92 -3.57
C ALA A 63 -14.29 18.72 -3.38
N ALA A 64 -15.41 18.01 -3.23
CA ALA A 64 -16.69 18.64 -2.92
C ALA A 64 -16.64 19.26 -1.52
N THR A 65 -17.25 20.43 -1.39
CA THR A 65 -17.47 21.11 -0.11
C THR A 65 -18.95 21.07 0.26
N ALA A 66 -19.31 21.57 1.44
CA ALA A 66 -20.71 21.69 1.84
C ALA A 66 -21.55 22.52 0.84
N THR A 67 -20.92 23.45 0.12
CA THR A 67 -21.55 24.37 -0.83
C THR A 67 -21.30 24.00 -2.30
N ARG A 68 -20.33 23.13 -2.61
CA ARG A 68 -19.95 22.74 -3.97
C ARG A 68 -20.02 21.23 -4.13
N HIS A 69 -20.96 20.73 -4.95
CA HIS A 69 -21.06 19.31 -5.29
C HIS A 69 -20.37 19.05 -6.63
N VAL A 70 -19.35 18.19 -6.63
CA VAL A 70 -18.64 17.76 -7.84
C VAL A 70 -18.56 16.24 -7.84
N VAL A 71 -19.45 15.60 -8.60
CA VAL A 71 -19.53 14.14 -8.69
C VAL A 71 -18.49 13.60 -9.67
N GLU A 72 -18.30 14.28 -10.80
CA GLU A 72 -17.34 13.92 -11.86
C GLU A 72 -16.38 15.09 -12.10
N PRO A 73 -15.35 15.26 -11.24
CA PRO A 73 -14.42 16.36 -11.37
C PRO A 73 -13.55 16.22 -12.61
N GLU A 74 -13.30 17.34 -13.27
CA GLU A 74 -12.26 17.42 -14.27
C GLU A 74 -10.87 17.42 -13.62
N VAL A 75 -9.99 16.52 -14.09
CA VAL A 75 -8.61 16.45 -13.59
C VAL A 75 -7.73 17.39 -14.41
N LEU A 76 -7.12 18.35 -13.72
CA LEU A 76 -6.16 19.29 -14.29
C LEU A 76 -4.72 18.78 -14.12
N PRO A 77 -3.81 19.00 -15.08
CA PRO A 77 -2.40 18.68 -14.92
C PRO A 77 -1.73 19.50 -13.81
N LEU A 78 -0.80 18.89 -13.07
CA LEU A 78 0.06 19.59 -12.11
C LEU A 78 1.53 19.22 -12.37
N PRO A 79 2.42 20.18 -12.65
CA PRO A 79 2.14 21.59 -12.97
C PRO A 79 1.31 21.74 -14.24
N ARG A 80 0.56 22.84 -14.40
CA ARG A 80 -0.24 23.13 -15.60
C ARG A 80 0.56 23.13 -16.90
N ALA A 81 1.78 23.64 -16.85
CA ALA A 81 2.60 23.84 -18.03
C ALA A 81 2.93 22.50 -18.73
N ARG A 82 2.58 22.39 -20.03
CA ARG A 82 2.67 21.11 -20.77
C ARG A 82 4.06 20.51 -20.83
N HIS A 83 5.09 21.36 -20.93
CA HIS A 83 6.48 20.92 -21.00
C HIS A 83 6.93 20.21 -19.72
N SER A 84 6.27 20.49 -18.58
CA SER A 84 6.50 19.83 -17.30
C SER A 84 6.12 18.35 -17.30
N HIS A 85 5.34 17.88 -18.29
CA HIS A 85 4.93 16.46 -18.40
C HIS A 85 5.52 15.74 -19.60
N ARG A 86 6.41 16.39 -20.36
CA ARG A 86 6.93 15.84 -21.61
C ARG A 86 7.90 14.68 -21.35
N ALA A 87 7.56 13.50 -21.85
CA ALA A 87 8.44 12.34 -21.88
C ALA A 87 9.31 12.34 -23.17
N SER A 88 10.35 13.19 -23.22
CA SER A 88 11.31 13.24 -24.33
C SER A 88 12.68 12.67 -23.96
N VAL A 89 13.34 12.04 -24.95
CA VAL A 89 14.74 11.57 -24.83
C VAL A 89 15.66 12.79 -24.83
N GLY A 90 16.67 12.78 -23.95
CA GLY A 90 17.45 13.93 -23.54
C GLY A 90 17.99 14.86 -24.64
N GLY A 91 17.60 16.12 -24.53
CA GLY A 91 18.47 17.27 -24.77
C GLY A 91 18.67 18.02 -23.44
N ALA A 92 19.69 18.88 -23.35
CA ALA A 92 20.15 19.54 -22.12
C ALA A 92 19.10 20.37 -21.33
N GLY A 93 17.86 20.48 -21.80
CA GLY A 93 16.73 21.12 -21.11
C GLY A 93 15.67 20.17 -20.51
N CYS A 94 15.82 18.84 -20.62
CA CYS A 94 14.78 17.86 -20.27
C CYS A 94 14.85 17.28 -18.84
N VAL A 95 15.82 17.70 -18.02
CA VAL A 95 16.07 17.13 -16.68
C VAL A 95 14.92 17.41 -15.70
N ARG A 96 14.09 18.42 -15.98
CA ARG A 96 13.04 18.87 -15.07
C ARG A 96 11.70 18.17 -15.26
N SER A 97 11.31 17.74 -16.47
CA SER A 97 9.94 17.22 -16.69
C SER A 97 9.62 15.95 -15.89
N LEU A 98 8.38 15.85 -15.41
CA LEU A 98 7.78 14.65 -14.85
C LEU A 98 7.53 13.64 -15.98
N VAL A 99 8.21 12.50 -15.90
CA VAL A 99 8.12 11.44 -16.89
C VAL A 99 7.03 10.46 -16.52
N ASN A 100 7.17 9.75 -15.40
CA ASN A 100 6.21 8.75 -14.95
C ASN A 100 6.17 8.72 -13.41
N VAL A 101 5.27 9.50 -12.84
CA VAL A 101 5.01 9.53 -11.40
C VAL A 101 4.24 8.27 -11.02
N VAL A 102 4.87 7.41 -10.22
CA VAL A 102 4.30 6.11 -9.81
C VAL A 102 3.73 6.14 -8.39
N ASP A 103 4.23 7.05 -7.55
CA ASP A 103 3.76 7.25 -6.19
C ASP A 103 3.96 8.70 -5.72
N LEU A 104 3.16 9.11 -4.73
CA LEU A 104 3.23 10.43 -4.12
C LEU A 104 2.92 10.38 -2.62
N CYS A 105 3.58 11.25 -1.86
CA CYS A 105 3.25 11.49 -0.46
C CYS A 105 3.26 12.99 -0.15
N LEU A 106 2.30 13.44 0.66
CA LEU A 106 2.12 14.84 1.01
C LEU A 106 2.58 15.08 2.45
N ASP A 107 3.50 16.02 2.63
CA ASP A 107 3.72 16.64 3.93
C ASP A 107 2.71 17.77 4.10
N SER A 108 1.58 17.44 4.73
CA SER A 108 0.48 18.38 4.96
C SER A 108 0.83 19.50 5.94
N THR A 109 1.95 19.43 6.67
CA THR A 109 2.36 20.52 7.57
C THR A 109 3.05 21.66 6.84
N LYS A 110 3.56 21.39 5.63
CA LYS A 110 4.34 22.35 4.83
C LYS A 110 3.83 22.51 3.40
N ASP A 111 2.73 21.84 3.06
CA ASP A 111 2.18 21.75 1.70
C ASP A 111 3.23 21.32 0.66
N VAL A 112 4.10 20.39 1.06
CA VAL A 112 5.15 19.84 0.20
C VAL A 112 4.72 18.47 -0.30
N LEU A 113 4.56 18.36 -1.61
CA LEU A 113 4.32 17.11 -2.31
C LEU A 113 5.64 16.49 -2.76
N TRP A 114 5.85 15.24 -2.37
CA TRP A 114 6.99 14.43 -2.77
C TRP A 114 6.54 13.36 -3.75
N LEU A 115 7.22 13.28 -4.88
CA LEU A 115 6.91 12.35 -5.97
C LEU A 115 8.04 11.38 -6.20
N LEU A 116 7.66 10.16 -6.59
CA LEU A 116 8.57 9.20 -7.20
C LEU A 116 8.33 9.14 -8.71
N ASP A 117 9.25 9.71 -9.48
CA ASP A 117 9.28 9.59 -10.93
C ASP A 117 10.21 8.45 -11.34
N ALA A 118 9.66 7.38 -11.91
CA ALA A 118 10.42 6.19 -12.29
C ALA A 118 11.33 6.41 -13.51
N GLY A 119 11.05 7.45 -14.32
CA GLY A 119 11.80 7.73 -15.56
C GLY A 119 11.59 6.71 -16.69
N VAL A 120 10.73 5.71 -16.49
CA VAL A 120 10.40 4.65 -17.46
C VAL A 120 8.92 4.75 -17.84
N VAL A 121 8.60 4.64 -19.12
CA VAL A 121 7.23 4.67 -19.66
C VAL A 121 6.88 3.35 -20.33
N ASN A 122 5.59 3.15 -20.60
CA ASN A 122 5.04 1.96 -21.26
C ASN A 122 5.36 0.67 -20.50
N THR A 123 5.33 0.74 -19.16
CA THR A 123 5.74 -0.39 -18.30
C THR A 123 4.80 -1.59 -18.34
N MET A 124 3.63 -1.45 -18.96
CA MET A 124 2.66 -2.55 -19.19
C MET A 124 2.54 -2.91 -20.68
N THR A 125 3.54 -2.56 -21.50
CA THR A 125 3.68 -3.04 -22.88
C THR A 125 4.90 -3.97 -22.99
N ASP A 126 5.03 -4.65 -24.13
CA ASP A 126 6.20 -5.50 -24.41
C ASP A 126 7.50 -4.69 -24.59
N THR A 127 7.42 -3.35 -24.63
CA THR A 127 8.52 -2.44 -24.94
C THR A 127 8.61 -1.28 -23.93
N PRO A 128 8.85 -1.56 -22.63
CA PRO A 128 9.10 -0.50 -21.66
C PRO A 128 10.32 0.33 -22.06
N ARG A 129 10.21 1.66 -21.96
CA ARG A 129 11.25 2.57 -22.43
C ARG A 129 11.72 3.49 -21.30
N ARG A 130 13.00 3.45 -20.97
CA ARG A 130 13.61 4.46 -20.10
C ARG A 130 13.82 5.75 -20.89
N VAL A 131 13.27 6.85 -20.37
CA VAL A 131 13.32 8.18 -20.99
C VAL A 131 14.15 9.15 -20.15
N ALA A 132 14.22 8.92 -18.84
CA ALA A 132 15.06 9.66 -17.90
C ALA A 132 15.59 8.75 -16.78
N ALA A 133 16.53 9.26 -15.99
CA ALA A 133 16.88 8.67 -14.70
C ALA A 133 15.65 8.70 -13.77
N ALA A 134 15.56 7.73 -12.86
CA ALA A 134 14.58 7.81 -11.79
C ALA A 134 14.92 8.98 -10.86
N LYS A 135 13.92 9.65 -10.29
CA LYS A 135 14.14 10.81 -9.43
C LYS A 135 13.04 10.98 -8.38
N ILE A 136 13.43 11.53 -7.24
CA ILE A 136 12.51 12.10 -6.26
C ILE A 136 12.28 13.56 -6.64
N VAL A 137 11.03 13.99 -6.68
CA VAL A 137 10.68 15.39 -6.98
C VAL A 137 9.98 16.01 -5.78
N ARG A 138 10.41 17.21 -5.38
CA ARG A 138 9.81 18.01 -4.31
C ARG A 138 9.08 19.19 -4.93
N LEU A 139 7.79 19.32 -4.64
CA LEU A 139 6.91 20.39 -5.10
C LEU A 139 6.29 21.10 -3.91
N GLU A 140 6.44 22.42 -3.80
CA GLU A 140 5.67 23.22 -2.85
C GLU A 140 4.38 23.67 -3.53
N ILE A 141 3.24 23.19 -3.02
CA ILE A 141 1.94 23.47 -3.63
C ILE A 141 1.42 24.79 -3.09
N ASN A 142 0.89 25.63 -3.99
CA ASN A 142 0.08 26.77 -3.59
C ASN A 142 -1.35 26.30 -3.29
N ASP A 143 -1.65 26.02 -2.01
CA ASP A 143 -2.98 25.62 -1.56
C ASP A 143 -3.79 26.79 -0.95
N ASP A 144 -3.21 28.00 -0.92
CA ASP A 144 -3.75 29.15 -0.18
C ASP A 144 -4.87 29.91 -0.95
N GLY A 145 -5.08 29.61 -2.23
CA GLY A 145 -6.07 30.28 -3.09
C GLY A 145 -7.37 29.51 -3.32
N ASP A 146 -8.50 30.22 -3.20
CA ASP A 146 -9.84 29.77 -3.61
C ASP A 146 -10.08 29.95 -5.12
N ASP A 147 -9.17 30.61 -5.83
CA ASP A 147 -9.50 31.21 -7.12
C ASP A 147 -8.98 30.41 -8.33
N ASP A 148 -9.90 30.26 -9.28
CA ASP A 148 -9.69 29.81 -10.66
C ASP A 148 -8.76 30.76 -11.47
N ASP A 149 -8.18 31.80 -10.83
CA ASP A 149 -7.46 32.91 -11.46
C ASP A 149 -5.96 33.01 -11.12
N ASP A 150 -5.43 32.25 -10.15
CA ASP A 150 -3.98 32.22 -9.89
C ASP A 150 -3.26 31.32 -10.91
N ASP A 151 -2.40 31.93 -11.73
CA ASP A 151 -1.68 31.27 -12.84
C ASP A 151 -0.55 30.33 -12.34
N ASP A 152 -0.22 30.35 -11.05
CA ASP A 152 0.83 29.51 -10.45
C ASP A 152 0.30 28.54 -9.38
N ASP A 153 0.20 27.26 -9.76
CA ASP A 153 -0.16 26.18 -8.83
C ASP A 153 0.95 25.85 -7.82
N LEU A 154 2.16 26.40 -7.99
CA LEU A 154 3.34 26.10 -7.19
C LEU A 154 3.88 27.35 -6.48
N LYS A 155 4.43 27.19 -5.27
CA LYS A 155 5.11 28.28 -4.55
C LYS A 155 6.53 28.49 -5.05
N THR A 156 7.18 27.42 -5.50
CA THR A 156 8.57 27.42 -5.96
C THR A 156 8.78 26.41 -7.11
N PRO A 157 9.82 26.61 -7.95
CA PRO A 157 10.24 25.58 -8.89
C PRO A 157 10.56 24.27 -8.18
N TYR A 158 10.13 23.14 -8.74
CA TYR A 158 10.37 21.86 -8.09
C TYR A 158 11.86 21.49 -8.07
N GLN A 159 12.26 20.84 -6.98
CA GLN A 159 13.60 20.32 -6.78
C GLN A 159 13.61 18.83 -7.12
N THR A 160 14.70 18.35 -7.71
CA THR A 160 14.84 16.96 -8.15
C THR A 160 16.08 16.32 -7.54
N PHE A 161 15.94 15.10 -7.05
CA PHE A 161 17.02 14.28 -6.54
C PHE A 161 17.08 13.00 -7.36
N GLU A 162 18.09 12.86 -8.22
CA GLU A 162 18.25 11.66 -9.05
C GLU A 162 18.54 10.43 -8.20
N ILE A 163 17.90 9.32 -8.53
CA ILE A 163 18.12 8.01 -7.93
C ILE A 163 19.03 7.22 -8.86
N GLU A 164 20.18 6.80 -8.33
CA GLU A 164 21.08 5.90 -9.02
C GLU A 164 20.44 4.52 -9.12
N THR A 165 19.94 4.19 -10.30
CA THR A 165 19.53 2.83 -10.65
C THR A 165 20.61 2.25 -11.54
N ASP A 166 21.14 1.07 -11.24
CA ASP A 166 22.20 0.43 -12.02
C ASP A 166 21.91 0.52 -13.53
N ALA A 167 22.63 1.41 -14.20
CA ALA A 167 22.42 1.75 -15.59
C ALA A 167 23.15 0.73 -16.46
N THR A 168 22.58 -0.45 -16.67
CA THR A 168 23.10 -1.35 -17.71
C THR A 168 22.58 -0.90 -19.07
N ASN A 169 23.28 0.08 -19.64
CA ASN A 169 23.27 0.31 -21.08
C ASN A 169 24.06 -0.82 -21.76
N GLY A 170 23.37 -1.73 -22.45
CA GLY A 170 23.95 -2.57 -23.50
C GLY A 170 24.78 -3.79 -23.06
N ARG A 171 24.39 -4.96 -23.62
CA ARG A 171 25.17 -6.20 -23.78
C ARG A 171 25.88 -6.74 -22.53
N GLY A 172 25.18 -7.63 -21.83
CA GLY A 172 25.73 -8.51 -20.82
C GLY A 172 24.70 -8.77 -19.72
N GLU A 173 23.82 -9.74 -19.91
CA GLU A 173 22.92 -10.21 -18.86
C GLU A 173 23.74 -10.88 -17.75
N SER A 174 24.16 -10.09 -16.77
CA SER A 174 24.37 -10.61 -15.42
C SER A 174 22.99 -10.71 -14.76
N ALA A 175 22.66 -11.85 -14.17
CA ALA A 175 21.40 -12.15 -13.48
C ALA A 175 21.22 -11.37 -12.15
N ALA A 176 21.76 -10.16 -12.06
CA ALA A 176 21.50 -9.24 -10.96
C ALA A 176 20.05 -8.72 -11.06
N ALA A 177 19.37 -8.62 -9.91
CA ALA A 177 18.01 -8.12 -9.87
C ALA A 177 17.96 -6.67 -10.36
N LYS A 178 17.05 -6.34 -11.28
CA LYS A 178 16.87 -4.97 -11.77
C LYS A 178 16.07 -4.16 -10.75
N SER A 179 16.48 -2.93 -10.48
CA SER A 179 15.76 -2.00 -9.61
C SER A 179 14.27 -1.89 -10.00
N CYS A 180 13.40 -1.97 -8.99
CA CYS A 180 11.95 -1.86 -9.13
C CYS A 180 11.41 -0.89 -8.07
N LEU A 181 11.48 0.40 -8.40
CA LEU A 181 11.00 1.48 -7.53
C LEU A 181 9.47 1.55 -7.56
N GLN A 182 8.84 1.56 -6.40
CA GLN A 182 7.37 1.40 -6.31
C GLN A 182 6.67 2.40 -5.38
N TYR A 183 7.28 2.74 -4.24
CA TYR A 183 6.63 3.57 -3.21
C TYR A 183 7.58 4.65 -2.70
N ILE A 184 7.01 5.78 -2.28
CA ILE A 184 7.71 6.86 -1.58
C ILE A 184 6.98 7.26 -0.29
N LEU A 185 7.75 7.49 0.77
CA LEU A 185 7.25 8.04 2.03
C LEU A 185 8.23 9.08 2.54
N THR A 186 7.73 10.04 3.31
CA THR A 186 8.57 11.04 3.98
C THR A 186 8.39 11.03 5.49
N PHE A 187 9.46 11.41 6.18
CA PHE A 187 9.50 11.50 7.62
C PHE A 187 10.25 12.74 8.07
N HIS A 188 9.65 13.46 9.01
CA HIS A 188 10.32 14.50 9.78
C HIS A 188 10.73 13.93 11.12
N SER A 189 12.05 13.88 11.35
CA SER A 189 12.60 13.63 12.67
C SER A 189 12.19 14.76 13.62
N ARG A 190 11.89 14.36 14.86
CA ARG A 190 11.59 15.28 15.96
C ARG A 190 12.86 15.74 16.67
N HIS A 191 13.97 15.04 16.48
CA HIS A 191 15.19 15.19 17.28
C HIS A 191 16.32 15.89 16.53
N ALA A 192 16.39 15.76 15.21
CA ALA A 192 17.40 16.41 14.39
C ALA A 192 16.86 17.64 13.66
N ALA A 193 17.47 18.80 13.91
CA ALA A 193 17.25 19.99 13.09
C ALA A 193 17.63 19.69 11.63
N GLY A 194 16.68 19.85 10.71
CA GLY A 194 16.88 19.49 9.29
C GLY A 194 16.77 17.99 8.99
N GLY A 195 16.36 17.15 9.94
CA GLY A 195 16.12 15.71 9.75
C GLY A 195 14.85 15.43 8.96
N HIS A 196 14.86 15.71 7.66
CA HIS A 196 13.80 15.30 6.74
C HIS A 196 14.31 14.21 5.81
N TYR A 197 13.58 13.10 5.77
CA TYR A 197 13.97 11.90 5.06
C TYR A 197 12.91 11.50 4.06
N ALA A 198 13.35 11.14 2.86
CA ALA A 198 12.56 10.43 1.87
C ALA A 198 13.00 8.97 1.84
N PHE A 199 12.04 8.06 1.86
CA PHE A 199 12.21 6.62 1.75
C PHE A 199 11.62 6.16 0.43
N VAL A 200 12.36 5.37 -0.35
CA VAL A 200 11.87 4.81 -1.61
C VAL A 200 12.01 3.29 -1.58
N ALA A 201 10.91 2.57 -1.76
CA ALA A 201 10.93 1.11 -1.84
C ALA A 201 11.52 0.64 -3.18
N ASP A 202 12.54 -0.21 -3.13
CA ASP A 202 13.08 -0.95 -4.27
C ASP A 202 12.87 -2.46 -4.06
N ALA A 203 11.77 -2.96 -4.63
CA ALA A 203 11.42 -4.37 -4.54
C ALA A 203 12.42 -5.27 -5.30
N GLY A 204 13.12 -4.74 -6.31
CA GLY A 204 14.12 -5.48 -7.06
C GLY A 204 15.33 -5.83 -6.20
N HIS A 205 15.78 -4.88 -5.37
CA HIS A 205 16.90 -5.07 -4.46
C HIS A 205 16.50 -5.52 -3.04
N SER A 206 15.19 -5.64 -2.77
CA SER A 206 14.67 -5.93 -1.43
C SER A 206 15.17 -4.93 -0.39
N SER A 207 15.20 -3.66 -0.77
CA SER A 207 15.74 -2.57 0.04
C SER A 207 14.87 -1.31 -0.01
N VAL A 208 15.08 -0.43 0.96
CA VAL A 208 14.51 0.92 0.97
C VAL A 208 15.65 1.92 0.89
N LEU A 209 15.67 2.70 -0.18
CA LEU A 209 16.61 3.80 -0.35
C LEU A 209 16.22 4.94 0.60
N VAL A 210 17.20 5.55 1.24
CA VAL A 210 17.02 6.64 2.21
C VAL A 210 17.74 7.87 1.71
N LEU A 211 17.05 9.00 1.63
CA LEU A 211 17.62 10.30 1.29
C LEU A 211 17.30 11.29 2.41
N ASN A 212 18.33 11.84 3.06
CA ASN A 212 18.16 13.06 3.85
C ASN A 212 18.06 14.24 2.89
N THR A 213 16.90 14.89 2.83
CA THR A 213 16.64 15.95 1.86
C THR A 213 17.22 17.29 2.28
N GLY A 214 17.61 17.44 3.55
CA GLY A 214 18.25 18.64 4.08
C GLY A 214 19.76 18.65 3.82
N THR A 215 20.43 17.49 3.91
CA THR A 215 21.88 17.36 3.74
C THR A 215 22.28 16.73 2.40
N GLY A 216 21.35 16.09 1.70
CA GLY A 216 21.62 15.30 0.49
C GLY A 216 22.23 13.92 0.77
N ALA A 217 22.44 13.55 2.03
CA ALA A 217 23.03 12.26 2.41
C ALA A 217 22.13 11.09 1.97
N ARG A 218 22.75 10.02 1.46
CA ARG A 218 22.06 8.84 0.90
C ARG A 218 22.43 7.57 1.69
N GLY A 219 21.50 6.63 1.77
CA GLY A 219 21.67 5.33 2.40
C GLY A 219 20.67 4.30 1.87
N SER A 220 20.74 3.07 2.39
CA SER A 220 19.81 1.99 2.07
C SER A 220 19.55 1.12 3.30
N ILE A 221 18.30 0.69 3.50
CA ILE A 221 17.87 -0.30 4.48
C ILE A 221 17.63 -1.61 3.73
N ASP A 222 18.41 -2.64 4.04
CA ASP A 222 18.28 -3.95 3.40
C ASP A 222 17.33 -4.85 4.20
N PHE A 223 16.38 -5.50 3.53
CA PHE A 223 15.43 -6.42 4.17
C PHE A 223 15.80 -7.88 3.91
N PRO A 224 15.64 -8.78 4.89
CA PRO A 224 16.14 -10.15 4.81
C PRO A 224 15.32 -11.07 3.89
N GLU A 225 14.08 -10.69 3.57
CA GLU A 225 13.23 -11.45 2.67
C GLU A 225 13.45 -10.96 1.24
N ARG A 226 14.17 -11.75 0.44
CA ARG A 226 14.29 -11.52 -1.00
C ARG A 226 13.05 -12.02 -1.70
N ALA A 227 12.55 -11.28 -2.69
CA ALA A 227 11.59 -11.78 -3.66
C ALA A 227 12.02 -13.19 -4.11
N VAL A 228 11.20 -14.20 -3.82
CA VAL A 228 11.61 -15.61 -3.95
C VAL A 228 11.84 -15.98 -5.41
N GLY A 229 12.99 -16.62 -5.70
CA GLY A 229 13.20 -17.52 -6.84
C GLY A 229 13.94 -16.94 -8.04
N SER A 230 15.05 -17.57 -8.42
CA SER A 230 15.66 -17.46 -9.76
C SER A 230 14.60 -17.79 -10.82
N GLY A 231 13.97 -16.75 -11.38
CA GLY A 231 12.97 -16.89 -12.45
C GLY A 231 11.54 -16.48 -12.07
N ALA A 232 11.26 -16.08 -10.82
CA ALA A 232 9.93 -15.61 -10.42
C ALA A 232 9.78 -14.08 -10.57
N SER A 233 8.62 -13.73 -11.13
CA SER A 233 8.19 -12.38 -11.53
C SER A 233 8.17 -11.41 -10.35
N ARG A 234 8.76 -10.23 -10.56
CA ARG A 234 8.80 -9.01 -9.73
C ARG A 234 7.80 -8.99 -8.56
N ASP A 235 8.29 -9.15 -7.34
CA ASP A 235 7.51 -8.97 -6.11
C ASP A 235 7.15 -7.48 -5.88
N VAL A 236 6.20 -7.22 -4.99
CA VAL A 236 5.81 -5.86 -4.58
C VAL A 236 6.20 -5.65 -3.14
N MET A 237 7.00 -4.61 -2.87
CA MET A 237 7.39 -4.22 -1.52
C MET A 237 6.52 -3.06 -1.07
N PHE A 238 5.57 -3.35 -0.19
CA PHE A 238 4.73 -2.32 0.42
C PHE A 238 5.43 -1.70 1.62
N MET A 239 5.23 -0.40 1.81
CA MET A 239 5.70 0.30 3.01
C MET A 239 4.68 1.33 3.52
N VAL A 240 4.71 1.60 4.82
CA VAL A 240 3.87 2.58 5.50
C VAL A 240 4.56 3.10 6.75
N ILE A 241 4.36 4.37 7.10
CA ILE A 241 4.81 4.93 8.39
C ILE A 241 3.65 4.91 9.37
N LEU A 242 3.88 4.34 10.56
CA LEU A 242 2.89 4.29 11.65
C LEU A 242 3.49 4.88 12.92
N ARG A 243 2.62 5.47 13.75
CA ARG A 243 2.98 6.06 15.04
C ARG A 243 2.37 5.26 16.18
N LYS A 244 3.21 4.78 17.09
CA LYS A 244 2.78 4.12 18.33
C LYS A 244 2.22 5.12 19.32
N SER A 245 1.46 4.64 20.30
CA SER A 245 0.87 5.46 21.38
C SER A 245 1.92 6.22 22.20
N ASN A 246 3.15 5.70 22.29
CA ASN A 246 4.29 6.37 22.91
C ASN A 246 4.92 7.47 22.01
N GLY A 247 4.30 7.78 20.88
CA GLY A 247 4.73 8.79 19.93
C GLY A 247 5.84 8.37 18.96
N ARG A 248 6.47 7.20 19.13
CA ARG A 248 7.55 6.73 18.24
C ARG A 248 6.99 6.38 16.87
N ALA A 249 7.68 6.83 15.82
CA ALA A 249 7.37 6.48 14.44
C ALA A 249 8.20 5.29 13.96
N GLY A 250 7.56 4.37 13.25
CA GLY A 250 8.23 3.25 12.59
C GLY A 250 7.86 3.16 11.12
N LEU A 251 8.84 2.79 10.29
CA LEU A 251 8.62 2.36 8.92
C LEU A 251 8.30 0.87 8.92
N TYR A 252 7.09 0.51 8.52
CA TYR A 252 6.62 -0.85 8.40
C TYR A 252 6.67 -1.27 6.95
N ALA A 253 7.21 -2.47 6.67
CA ALA A 253 7.35 -2.98 5.32
C ALA A 253 7.01 -4.45 5.20
N THR A 254 6.44 -4.86 4.07
CA THR A 254 6.17 -6.26 3.76
C THR A 254 6.17 -6.49 2.26
N PHE A 255 6.62 -7.66 1.84
CA PHE A 255 6.58 -8.11 0.45
C PHE A 255 5.24 -8.79 0.16
N LEU A 256 4.66 -8.63 -1.03
CA LEU A 256 3.39 -9.27 -1.39
C LEU A 256 3.48 -10.79 -1.28
N SER A 257 4.54 -11.37 -1.85
CA SER A 257 4.79 -12.82 -1.82
C SER A 257 5.28 -13.31 -0.46
N GLY A 258 5.89 -12.42 0.34
CA GLY A 258 6.52 -12.78 1.61
C GLY A 258 5.55 -13.22 2.70
N CYS A 259 6.07 -13.61 3.86
CA CYS A 259 5.29 -14.10 5.00
C CYS A 259 5.46 -13.26 6.27
N ARG A 260 6.25 -12.19 6.25
CA ARG A 260 6.54 -11.36 7.44
C ARG A 260 6.18 -9.89 7.23
N MET A 261 5.88 -9.24 8.35
CA MET A 261 5.87 -7.78 8.49
C MET A 261 7.14 -7.37 9.21
N PHE A 262 7.85 -6.38 8.66
CA PHE A 262 9.07 -5.82 9.22
C PHE A 262 8.81 -4.42 9.75
N ALA A 263 9.62 -3.98 10.71
CA ALA A 263 9.63 -2.61 11.20
C ALA A 263 11.05 -2.09 11.39
N VAL A 264 11.23 -0.81 11.07
CA VAL A 264 12.42 -0.02 11.34
C VAL A 264 12.02 1.17 12.19
N ASP A 265 12.72 1.39 13.29
CA ASP A 265 12.47 2.55 14.13
C ASP A 265 13.08 3.81 13.53
N LEU A 266 12.23 4.79 13.22
CA LEU A 266 12.65 6.00 12.51
C LEU A 266 13.30 7.04 13.43
N GLU A 267 13.15 6.92 14.75
CA GLU A 267 13.83 7.84 15.68
C GLU A 267 15.36 7.64 15.66
N HIS A 268 15.84 6.50 15.14
CA HIS A 268 17.28 6.21 14.99
C HIS A 268 17.79 6.44 13.57
N VAL A 269 16.94 6.85 12.63
CA VAL A 269 17.36 7.13 11.24
C VAL A 269 18.29 8.34 11.17
N ASP A 270 18.24 9.27 12.11
CA ASP A 270 19.18 10.39 12.14
C ASP A 270 20.64 9.93 12.29
N GLN A 271 20.86 8.73 12.84
CA GLN A 271 22.17 8.11 13.04
C GLN A 271 22.66 7.32 11.83
N TYR A 272 21.95 7.35 10.69
CA TYR A 272 22.32 6.60 9.47
C TYR A 272 23.74 6.88 8.96
N ALA A 273 24.29 8.05 9.29
CA ALA A 273 25.66 8.41 8.92
C ALA A 273 26.71 7.49 9.58
N THR A 274 26.35 6.79 10.67
CA THR A 274 27.29 5.98 11.47
C THR A 274 26.80 4.56 11.76
N VAL A 275 25.49 4.30 11.82
CA VAL A 275 24.93 2.97 12.17
C VAL A 275 23.76 2.60 11.26
N ARG A 276 23.80 1.40 10.68
CA ARG A 276 22.65 0.83 9.94
C ARG A 276 21.51 0.53 10.93
N PRO A 277 20.27 1.00 10.70
CA PRO A 277 19.19 0.74 11.61
C PRO A 277 18.79 -0.73 11.59
N ALA A 278 18.41 -1.24 12.76
CA ALA A 278 18.00 -2.62 12.90
C ALA A 278 16.61 -2.83 12.28
N VAL A 279 16.52 -3.78 11.35
CA VAL A 279 15.23 -4.29 10.86
C VAL A 279 14.73 -5.36 11.82
N THR A 280 13.53 -5.17 12.35
CA THR A 280 12.90 -6.11 13.29
C THR A 280 11.70 -6.79 12.65
N VAL A 281 11.43 -8.04 13.04
CA VAL A 281 10.23 -8.77 12.60
C VAL A 281 9.09 -8.45 13.56
N VAL A 282 7.99 -7.91 13.03
CA VAL A 282 6.79 -7.56 13.79
C VAL A 282 5.90 -8.78 14.01
N GLY A 283 5.78 -9.63 12.99
CA GLY A 283 4.93 -10.81 13.02
C GLY A 283 4.84 -11.49 11.67
N ARG A 284 4.19 -12.67 11.64
CA ARG A 284 3.89 -13.40 10.42
C ARG A 284 2.54 -12.94 9.86
N LYS A 285 2.45 -12.83 8.54
CA LYS A 285 1.19 -12.54 7.86
C LYS A 285 0.33 -13.81 7.85
N PRO A 286 -0.93 -13.76 8.31
CA PRO A 286 -1.83 -14.92 8.26
C PRO A 286 -2.28 -15.27 6.82
N PHE A 287 -2.12 -14.33 5.89
CA PHE A 287 -2.41 -14.46 4.47
C PHE A 287 -1.63 -13.38 3.70
N ARG A 288 -1.66 -13.38 2.36
CA ARG A 288 -1.06 -12.29 1.58
C ARG A 288 -1.79 -10.98 1.85
N ILE A 289 -1.02 -9.91 2.01
CA ILE A 289 -1.52 -8.57 2.36
C ILE A 289 -1.03 -7.60 1.30
N ALA A 290 -1.95 -6.85 0.70
CA ALA A 290 -1.64 -5.67 -0.10
C ALA A 290 -1.96 -4.43 0.73
N VAL A 291 -0.92 -3.67 1.10
CA VAL A 291 -1.09 -2.44 1.88
C VAL A 291 -1.68 -1.35 0.99
N LEU A 292 -2.68 -0.66 1.52
CA LEU A 292 -3.37 0.44 0.84
C LEU A 292 -2.84 1.80 1.29
N GLY A 293 -2.48 1.93 2.56
CA GLY A 293 -1.90 3.14 3.16
C GLY A 293 -2.18 3.24 4.66
N SER A 294 -2.25 4.45 5.21
CA SER A 294 -2.49 4.70 6.64
C SER A 294 -3.39 5.90 6.89
N ASP A 295 -3.78 6.07 8.15
CA ASP A 295 -4.36 7.32 8.67
C ASP A 295 -3.30 8.36 9.09
N THR A 296 -2.01 8.15 8.76
CA THR A 296 -0.83 8.87 9.28
C THR A 296 -0.61 8.80 10.80
N GLY A 297 -1.47 8.06 11.50
CA GLY A 297 -1.40 7.77 12.92
C GLY A 297 -0.98 6.33 13.15
N SER A 298 -1.78 5.60 13.93
CA SER A 298 -1.46 4.24 14.37
C SER A 298 -1.93 3.14 13.41
N ARG A 299 -2.75 3.46 12.40
CA ARG A 299 -3.47 2.43 11.64
C ARG A 299 -2.96 2.28 10.23
N MET A 300 -2.68 1.04 9.87
CA MET A 300 -2.50 0.61 8.49
C MET A 300 -3.82 0.11 7.93
N PHE A 301 -4.09 0.42 6.67
CA PHE A 301 -5.18 -0.16 5.89
C PHE A 301 -4.62 -1.11 4.85
N PHE A 302 -5.27 -2.25 4.67
CA PHE A 302 -4.85 -3.27 3.73
C PHE A 302 -6.03 -4.05 3.17
N ARG A 303 -5.77 -4.80 2.11
CA ARG A 303 -6.70 -5.80 1.58
C ARG A 303 -6.01 -7.13 1.36
N ARG A 304 -6.82 -8.18 1.25
CA ARG A 304 -6.38 -9.45 0.71
C ARG A 304 -6.37 -9.37 -0.83
N PRO A 305 -5.42 -10.02 -1.51
CA PRO A 305 -5.44 -10.11 -2.97
C PRO A 305 -6.78 -10.69 -3.47
N ALA A 306 -7.21 -10.27 -4.66
CA ALA A 306 -8.51 -10.62 -5.27
C ALA A 306 -9.78 -10.21 -4.50
N GLU A 307 -9.66 -9.62 -3.32
CA GLU A 307 -10.82 -9.15 -2.54
C GLU A 307 -10.98 -7.62 -2.56
N ASN A 308 -12.23 -7.18 -2.39
CA ASN A 308 -12.62 -5.77 -2.34
C ASN A 308 -12.85 -5.24 -0.92
N GLU A 309 -12.61 -6.10 0.08
CA GLU A 309 -12.64 -5.77 1.50
C GLU A 309 -11.46 -4.88 1.89
N ILE A 310 -11.73 -3.96 2.82
CA ILE A 310 -10.71 -3.13 3.45
C ILE A 310 -10.62 -3.56 4.91
N TRP A 311 -9.43 -3.96 5.32
CA TRP A 311 -9.08 -4.32 6.67
C TRP A 311 -8.15 -3.26 7.26
N THR A 312 -8.12 -3.18 8.58
CA THR A 312 -7.18 -2.32 9.31
C THR A 312 -6.46 -3.10 10.41
N TRP A 313 -5.24 -2.68 10.68
CA TRP A 313 -4.45 -3.09 11.83
C TRP A 313 -3.89 -1.85 12.53
N ASP A 314 -4.11 -1.76 13.84
CA ASP A 314 -3.51 -0.74 14.69
C ASP A 314 -2.16 -1.26 15.22
N VAL A 315 -1.11 -0.45 15.07
CA VAL A 315 0.26 -0.79 15.49
C VAL A 315 0.40 -1.09 16.98
N ASN A 316 -0.55 -0.64 17.80
CA ASN A 316 -0.60 -0.90 19.24
C ASN A 316 -1.28 -2.24 19.57
N CYS A 317 -1.81 -2.96 18.57
CA CYS A 317 -2.35 -4.31 18.69
C CYS A 317 -1.36 -5.34 18.12
N PRO A 318 -1.37 -6.59 18.60
CA PRO A 318 -0.55 -7.66 18.00
C PRO A 318 -0.81 -7.80 16.50
N PHE A 319 0.26 -7.99 15.71
CA PHE A 319 0.15 -8.30 14.28
C PHE A 319 -0.28 -9.76 14.10
N HIS A 320 -1.56 -10.00 14.32
CA HIS A 320 -2.22 -11.30 14.30
C HIS A 320 -3.69 -11.11 13.90
N LEU A 321 -4.39 -12.18 13.48
CA LEU A 321 -5.80 -12.12 13.08
C LEU A 321 -6.71 -11.41 14.10
N VAL A 322 -6.43 -11.57 15.40
CA VAL A 322 -7.18 -10.93 16.50
C VAL A 322 -7.02 -9.40 16.50
N GLY A 323 -5.90 -8.88 16.00
CA GLY A 323 -5.65 -7.45 15.84
C GLY A 323 -6.17 -6.85 14.54
N PHE A 324 -6.71 -7.66 13.63
CA PHE A 324 -7.20 -7.22 12.32
C PHE A 324 -8.70 -6.97 12.38
N ARG A 325 -9.14 -5.83 11.85
CA ARG A 325 -10.56 -5.46 11.82
C ARG A 325 -11.03 -5.16 10.41
N LEU A 326 -12.18 -5.70 10.05
CA LEU A 326 -12.84 -5.38 8.79
C LEU A 326 -13.44 -3.98 8.88
N VAL A 327 -13.05 -3.10 7.97
CA VAL A 327 -13.51 -1.71 7.91
C VAL A 327 -14.61 -1.55 6.87
N SER A 328 -14.48 -2.21 5.72
CA SER A 328 -15.47 -2.11 4.63
C SER A 328 -15.52 -3.43 3.86
N LYS A 329 -16.72 -3.92 3.53
CA LYS A 329 -16.91 -5.15 2.72
C LYS A 329 -16.67 -4.96 1.22
N GLY A 330 -16.59 -3.71 0.75
CA GLY A 330 -16.66 -3.42 -0.69
C GLY A 330 -18.10 -3.53 -1.20
N ALA A 331 -18.48 -2.66 -2.13
CA ALA A 331 -19.86 -2.55 -2.62
C ALA A 331 -19.99 -2.76 -4.14
N ASP A 332 -18.87 -2.89 -4.86
CA ASP A 332 -18.85 -3.01 -6.32
C ASP A 332 -17.58 -3.75 -6.80
N CYS A 333 -17.39 -3.81 -8.12
CA CYS A 333 -16.29 -4.50 -8.78
C CYS A 333 -14.92 -3.79 -8.71
N ARG A 334 -14.85 -2.57 -8.16
CA ARG A 334 -13.60 -1.80 -8.08
C ARG A 334 -12.78 -2.23 -6.86
N ALA A 335 -11.54 -2.60 -7.13
CA ALA A 335 -10.59 -2.95 -6.10
C ALA A 335 -10.09 -1.67 -5.39
N PRO A 336 -9.99 -1.67 -4.05
CA PRO A 336 -9.28 -0.61 -3.35
C PRO A 336 -7.78 -0.72 -3.67
N VAL A 337 -7.16 0.39 -4.07
CA VAL A 337 -5.74 0.40 -4.46
C VAL A 337 -4.90 1.41 -3.68
N HIS A 338 -5.53 2.39 -3.03
CA HIS A 338 -4.84 3.33 -2.15
C HIS A 338 -5.76 3.87 -1.06
N VAL A 339 -5.21 4.12 0.12
CA VAL A 339 -5.87 4.79 1.24
C VAL A 339 -4.96 5.90 1.73
N ALA A 340 -5.50 7.09 1.90
CA ALA A 340 -4.77 8.26 2.38
C ALA A 340 -5.65 9.09 3.33
N PRO A 341 -5.06 9.84 4.28
CA PRO A 341 -5.80 10.86 4.99
C PRO A 341 -6.33 11.90 4.00
N GLY A 342 -7.53 12.37 4.27
CA GLY A 342 -8.24 13.33 3.46
C GLY A 342 -8.50 14.65 4.18
N TYR A 343 -9.32 15.45 3.53
CA TYR A 343 -9.91 16.66 4.10
C TYR A 343 -10.77 16.33 5.33
N ASP A 344 -10.84 17.27 6.29
CA ASP A 344 -11.68 17.16 7.51
C ASP A 344 -11.36 15.96 8.42
N GLY A 345 -10.13 15.47 8.40
CA GLY A 345 -9.70 14.33 9.22
C GLY A 345 -10.31 12.99 8.82
N ILE A 346 -10.99 12.94 7.67
CA ILE A 346 -11.60 11.73 7.12
C ILE A 346 -10.54 10.94 6.36
N VAL A 347 -10.54 9.62 6.48
CA VAL A 347 -9.70 8.75 5.65
C VAL A 347 -10.43 8.41 4.36
N TYR A 348 -9.79 8.58 3.21
CA TYR A 348 -10.36 8.29 1.90
C TYR A 348 -9.73 7.04 1.28
N VAL A 349 -10.46 6.42 0.36
CA VAL A 349 -9.99 5.31 -0.45
C VAL A 349 -10.13 5.64 -1.93
N LEU A 350 -9.09 5.33 -2.70
CA LEU A 350 -9.13 5.26 -4.15
C LEU A 350 -9.40 3.81 -4.57
N ARG A 351 -10.50 3.64 -5.30
CA ARG A 351 -10.89 2.38 -5.92
C ARG A 351 -10.83 2.52 -7.43
N ASN A 352 -10.38 1.50 -8.13
CA ASN A 352 -10.44 1.47 -9.58
C ASN A 352 -10.67 0.05 -10.12
N ASN A 353 -10.97 -0.06 -11.41
CA ASN A 353 -11.07 -1.34 -12.11
C ASN A 353 -9.73 -1.77 -12.74
N PHE A 354 -8.66 -1.77 -11.93
CA PHE A 354 -7.30 -2.10 -12.40
C PHE A 354 -7.23 -3.43 -13.19
N ALA A 355 -7.98 -4.46 -12.76
CA ALA A 355 -8.01 -5.75 -13.45
C ALA A 355 -8.53 -5.64 -14.91
N ASP A 356 -9.49 -4.76 -15.18
CA ASP A 356 -9.99 -4.51 -16.54
C ASP A 356 -8.98 -3.70 -17.34
N TYR A 357 -8.33 -2.72 -16.70
CA TYR A 357 -7.26 -1.92 -17.32
C TYR A 357 -6.07 -2.78 -17.78
N VAL A 358 -5.65 -3.74 -16.95
CA VAL A 358 -4.57 -4.69 -17.30
C VAL A 358 -4.97 -5.53 -18.52
N ARG A 359 -6.20 -6.03 -18.53
CA ARG A 359 -6.75 -6.87 -19.62
C ARG A 359 -7.16 -6.09 -20.87
N ASN A 360 -6.97 -4.77 -20.90
CA ASN A 360 -7.43 -3.89 -21.98
C ASN A 360 -8.95 -3.99 -22.22
N GLY A 361 -9.72 -4.21 -21.15
CA GLY A 361 -11.18 -4.37 -21.16
C GLY A 361 -11.95 -3.14 -20.66
N THR A 362 -11.31 -1.97 -20.59
CA THR A 362 -11.96 -0.72 -20.17
C THR A 362 -12.87 -0.15 -21.26
N GLY A 363 -13.89 0.61 -20.86
CA GLY A 363 -14.81 1.29 -21.79
C GLY A 363 -14.14 2.44 -22.55
N SER A 364 -14.89 3.14 -23.40
CA SER A 364 -14.39 4.30 -24.18
C SER A 364 -13.86 5.45 -23.32
N LEU A 365 -14.35 5.59 -22.08
CA LEU A 365 -13.91 6.62 -21.12
C LEU A 365 -12.71 6.18 -20.27
N GLY A 366 -12.19 4.97 -20.50
CA GLY A 366 -11.03 4.41 -19.83
C GLY A 366 -11.30 3.78 -18.47
N ALA A 367 -10.27 3.71 -17.64
CA ALA A 367 -10.38 3.13 -16.31
C ALA A 367 -11.25 4.02 -15.42
N TYR A 368 -12.14 3.38 -14.65
CA TYR A 368 -13.04 4.07 -13.76
C TYR A 368 -12.44 4.14 -12.37
N THR A 369 -12.20 5.36 -11.88
CA THR A 369 -11.67 5.62 -10.55
C THR A 369 -12.72 6.26 -9.67
N LEU A 370 -12.76 5.88 -8.40
CA LEU A 370 -13.58 6.52 -7.37
C LEU A 370 -12.72 6.84 -6.16
N VAL A 371 -12.72 8.12 -5.78
CA VAL A 371 -12.21 8.59 -4.49
C VAL A 371 -13.42 8.87 -3.59
N GLN A 372 -13.48 8.24 -2.43
CA GLN A 372 -14.58 8.39 -1.47
C GLN A 372 -14.09 8.18 -0.03
N PRO A 373 -14.81 8.65 0.98
CA PRO A 373 -14.55 8.30 2.37
C PRO A 373 -14.55 6.79 2.60
N VAL A 374 -13.64 6.31 3.44
CA VAL A 374 -13.69 4.94 3.94
C VAL A 374 -14.92 4.83 4.84
N SER A 375 -15.93 4.09 4.40
CA SER A 375 -17.09 3.75 5.24
C SER A 375 -16.63 2.81 6.35
N VAL A 376 -16.43 3.34 7.56
CA VAL A 376 -16.01 2.55 8.72
C VAL A 376 -17.20 1.79 9.27
N LEU A 377 -17.14 0.45 9.25
CA LEU A 377 -18.08 -0.38 10.00
C LEU A 377 -17.99 -0.02 11.50
N PRO A 378 -19.12 0.02 12.22
CA PRO A 378 -19.11 0.32 13.65
C PRO A 378 -18.13 -0.60 14.38
N PRO A 379 -17.41 -0.10 15.40
CA PRO A 379 -16.35 -0.86 16.05
C PRO A 379 -16.90 -2.19 16.55
N SER A 380 -16.36 -3.30 16.04
CA SER A 380 -16.41 -4.56 16.77
C SER A 380 -15.50 -4.39 17.99
N ASN A 381 -16.07 -4.56 19.19
CA ASN A 381 -15.35 -4.42 20.45
C ASN A 381 -14.10 -5.31 20.42
N CYS A 382 -12.90 -4.72 20.45
CA CYS A 382 -11.76 -5.41 21.04
C CYS A 382 -11.91 -5.27 22.54
N SER A 383 -12.66 -6.16 23.16
CA SER A 383 -12.49 -6.41 24.58
C SER A 383 -11.18 -7.19 24.75
N THR A 384 -10.08 -6.48 24.97
CA THR A 384 -9.01 -7.07 25.78
C THR A 384 -9.58 -7.17 27.19
N ASN A 385 -10.17 -8.31 27.52
CA ASN A 385 -10.36 -8.68 28.91
C ASN A 385 -8.96 -8.90 29.47
N THR A 386 -8.38 -7.84 30.01
CA THR A 386 -7.35 -7.98 31.04
C THR A 386 -8.07 -8.52 32.26
N ALA A 387 -8.25 -9.84 32.30
CA ALA A 387 -8.55 -10.51 33.57
C ALA A 387 -7.29 -10.36 34.42
N SER A 388 -7.27 -9.31 35.24
CA SER A 388 -6.40 -9.24 36.40
C SER A 388 -6.70 -10.46 37.27
N VAL A 389 -5.91 -11.51 37.12
CA VAL A 389 -5.80 -12.55 38.15
C VAL A 389 -5.18 -11.85 39.35
N ALA A 390 -6.02 -11.36 40.24
CA ALA A 390 -5.61 -10.94 41.56
C ALA A 390 -5.13 -12.21 42.29
N THR A 391 -3.82 -12.44 42.30
CA THR A 391 -3.18 -13.28 43.29
C THR A 391 -3.19 -12.49 44.60
N THR A 392 -4.13 -12.81 45.47
CA THR A 392 -4.16 -12.30 46.84
C THR A 392 -4.20 -13.48 47.79
N GLU A 393 -3.05 -14.05 48.11
CA GLU A 393 -2.87 -14.80 49.35
C GLU A 393 -1.44 -14.59 49.89
N THR A 394 -1.30 -13.61 50.78
CA THR A 394 -0.28 -13.63 51.83
C THR A 394 -0.92 -14.29 53.07
N PRO A 395 -0.29 -15.30 53.68
CA PRO A 395 -0.88 -16.00 54.82
C PRO A 395 -0.65 -15.23 56.11
N ALA A 396 -1.75 -14.81 56.75
CA ALA A 396 -1.74 -14.32 58.13
C ALA A 396 -1.64 -15.50 59.10
N TRP A 397 -0.57 -15.49 59.89
CA TRP A 397 -0.37 -16.38 61.02
C TRP A 397 -1.33 -16.02 62.14
N THR A 398 -2.25 -16.92 62.49
CA THR A 398 -2.84 -16.93 63.83
C THR A 398 -3.08 -18.35 64.32
N ARG A 399 -2.72 -18.52 65.59
CA ARG A 399 -2.53 -19.73 66.37
C ARG A 399 -3.84 -20.04 67.11
N ASN A 400 -4.31 -21.29 67.09
CA ASN A 400 -5.17 -21.91 68.13
C ASN A 400 -5.10 -23.44 67.95
N THR A 401 -4.32 -24.12 68.79
CA THR A 401 -4.74 -24.88 69.99
C THR A 401 -5.52 -26.17 69.70
N ALA A 402 -4.99 -27.24 70.30
CA ALA A 402 -5.26 -28.65 70.05
C ALA A 402 -6.62 -29.13 70.56
N GLN A 403 -7.15 -30.20 69.94
CA GLN A 403 -7.65 -31.38 70.66
C GLN A 403 -7.96 -32.57 69.71
N THR A 404 -7.27 -33.69 69.99
CA THR A 404 -7.73 -35.09 70.06
C THR A 404 -8.64 -35.70 68.97
N GLY A 405 -8.20 -36.84 68.41
CA GLY A 405 -9.04 -38.05 68.37
C GLY A 405 -9.16 -38.83 67.05
N ALA A 406 -8.68 -40.07 67.07
CA ALA A 406 -9.22 -41.27 66.39
C ALA A 406 -9.07 -41.47 64.85
N ARG A 407 -8.01 -42.19 64.46
CA ARG A 407 -7.97 -43.48 63.75
C ARG A 407 -9.24 -43.93 62.98
N THR A 408 -9.16 -44.07 61.64
CA THR A 408 -9.54 -45.31 60.90
C THR A 408 -9.01 -45.35 59.46
N THR A 409 -8.82 -46.58 58.99
CA THR A 409 -8.14 -47.09 57.79
C THR A 409 -9.01 -47.18 56.51
N ARG A 410 -8.31 -47.22 55.35
CA ARG A 410 -8.39 -48.25 54.26
C ARG A 410 -8.97 -47.87 52.87
N THR A 411 -8.19 -48.32 51.86
CA THR A 411 -8.54 -48.86 50.51
C THR A 411 -9.05 -47.91 49.42
N THR A 412 -8.24 -47.56 48.40
CA THR A 412 -8.02 -48.21 47.07
C THR A 412 -9.29 -48.39 46.21
N SER A 413 -9.32 -47.73 45.03
CA SER A 413 -9.56 -48.41 43.75
C SER A 413 -9.40 -47.47 42.55
N ARG A 414 -8.60 -47.95 41.59
CA ARG A 414 -8.39 -47.52 40.22
C ARG A 414 -9.52 -48.06 39.33
N ALA A 415 -10.01 -47.27 38.37
CA ALA A 415 -10.65 -47.77 37.16
C ALA A 415 -10.70 -46.70 36.05
N THR A 416 -10.06 -47.02 34.92
CA THR A 416 -10.28 -46.47 33.58
C THR A 416 -11.22 -47.45 32.85
N PRO A 417 -12.13 -46.99 31.98
CA PRO A 417 -12.07 -47.32 30.53
C PRO A 417 -12.67 -46.17 29.67
N THR A 418 -12.76 -46.13 28.34
CA THR A 418 -12.08 -46.68 27.14
C THR A 418 -12.67 -45.88 25.94
N VAL A 419 -11.91 -45.80 24.86
CA VAL A 419 -12.15 -45.16 23.55
C VAL A 419 -13.25 -45.86 22.71
N THR A 420 -13.96 -45.11 21.85
CA THR A 420 -14.47 -45.59 20.54
C THR A 420 -14.70 -44.45 19.53
N THR A 421 -14.16 -44.62 18.33
CA THR A 421 -14.36 -43.88 17.06
C THR A 421 -15.53 -44.45 16.25
N PRO A 422 -16.04 -43.72 15.22
CA PRO A 422 -16.40 -44.40 13.97
C PRO A 422 -16.02 -43.66 12.66
N THR A 423 -16.11 -44.43 11.59
CA THR A 423 -15.48 -44.34 10.25
C THR A 423 -16.39 -43.76 9.15
N ALA A 424 -15.78 -43.36 8.04
CA ALA A 424 -16.32 -42.72 6.82
C ALA A 424 -17.14 -43.62 5.86
N THR A 425 -17.84 -42.98 4.89
CA THR A 425 -18.31 -43.59 3.63
C THR A 425 -18.45 -42.55 2.49
N THR A 426 -18.08 -42.97 1.27
CA THR A 426 -18.13 -42.24 -0.03
C THR A 426 -19.17 -42.91 -0.95
N PRO A 427 -19.65 -42.25 -2.02
CA PRO A 427 -19.88 -42.98 -3.27
C PRO A 427 -19.46 -42.26 -4.57
N THR A 428 -19.51 -43.06 -5.65
CA THR A 428 -18.75 -43.06 -6.91
C THR A 428 -19.42 -42.33 -8.10
N ALA A 429 -18.62 -42.04 -9.13
CA ALA A 429 -18.92 -41.38 -10.40
C ALA A 429 -19.69 -42.20 -11.46
N THR A 430 -20.17 -41.53 -12.52
CA THR A 430 -20.59 -42.16 -13.80
C THR A 430 -20.22 -41.26 -14.99
N THR A 431 -19.70 -41.88 -16.05
CA THR A 431 -19.18 -41.32 -17.31
C THR A 431 -20.21 -41.41 -18.44
N THR A 432 -20.18 -40.47 -19.40
CA THR A 432 -20.65 -40.72 -20.78
C THR A 432 -19.78 -39.96 -21.79
N THR A 433 -19.41 -40.64 -22.86
CA THR A 433 -18.53 -40.24 -23.97
C THR A 433 -19.33 -39.89 -25.23
N THR A 434 -18.89 -38.91 -26.02
CA THR A 434 -19.04 -38.92 -27.50
C THR A 434 -17.95 -38.07 -28.17
N SER A 435 -17.58 -38.46 -29.39
CA SER A 435 -16.31 -38.20 -30.09
C SER A 435 -16.50 -37.46 -31.41
N ALA A 436 -15.52 -36.63 -31.83
CA ALA A 436 -15.00 -36.40 -33.22
C ALA A 436 -14.14 -35.10 -33.25
N VAL A 437 -12.80 -35.09 -33.38
CA VAL A 437 -11.88 -35.30 -34.55
C VAL A 437 -11.50 -34.00 -35.33
N THR A 438 -10.33 -33.42 -34.94
CA THR A 438 -9.16 -32.80 -35.67
C THR A 438 -9.34 -31.81 -36.85
N THR A 439 -8.56 -30.72 -37.11
CA THR A 439 -7.15 -30.25 -36.85
C THR A 439 -6.96 -28.81 -37.48
N PRO A 440 -5.78 -28.12 -37.50
CA PRO A 440 -4.97 -27.50 -36.42
C PRO A 440 -4.64 -25.98 -36.66
N GLY A 441 -4.21 -25.24 -35.62
CA GLY A 441 -3.60 -23.91 -35.82
C GLY A 441 -3.32 -23.07 -34.56
N THR A 442 -2.08 -23.18 -34.04
CA THR A 442 -1.36 -22.20 -33.18
C THR A 442 -2.07 -21.60 -31.96
N THR A 443 -1.82 -22.19 -30.80
CA THR A 443 -2.28 -21.71 -29.48
C THR A 443 -1.25 -20.78 -28.83
N LEU A 444 -1.67 -19.53 -28.59
CA LEU A 444 -1.11 -18.63 -27.58
C LEU A 444 -1.65 -19.10 -26.21
N THR A 445 -0.79 -19.42 -25.25
CA THR A 445 -1.22 -19.91 -23.94
C THR A 445 -1.77 -18.77 -23.07
N THR A 446 -3.08 -18.80 -22.91
CA THR A 446 -3.86 -18.13 -21.86
C THR A 446 -3.69 -18.87 -20.53
N PHE A 447 -3.41 -18.15 -19.44
CA PHE A 447 -3.55 -18.68 -18.08
C PHE A 447 -4.95 -18.36 -17.57
N GLY A 448 -5.81 -19.37 -17.52
CA GLY A 448 -7.06 -19.38 -16.78
C GLY A 448 -6.98 -20.42 -15.66
N ASP A 449 -7.44 -20.00 -14.49
CA ASP A 449 -7.96 -20.77 -13.34
C ASP A 449 -7.46 -22.20 -13.16
N GLY A 450 -6.53 -22.34 -12.22
CA GLY A 450 -6.24 -23.59 -11.52
C GLY A 450 -6.04 -23.28 -10.04
N ASP A 451 -6.95 -23.80 -9.21
CA ASP A 451 -6.72 -24.00 -7.78
C ASP A 451 -5.43 -24.82 -7.60
N ASP A 452 -4.38 -24.17 -7.12
CA ASP A 452 -3.22 -24.84 -6.54
C ASP A 452 -2.85 -24.10 -5.25
N ASP A 453 -3.60 -24.43 -4.21
CA ASP A 453 -3.36 -24.05 -2.83
C ASP A 453 -2.17 -24.87 -2.27
N ARG A 454 -0.99 -24.69 -2.89
CA ARG A 454 0.29 -25.16 -2.37
C ARG A 454 1.08 -23.98 -1.82
N GLY A 455 0.48 -23.34 -0.81
CA GLY A 455 1.17 -22.43 0.07
C GLY A 455 2.35 -23.11 0.75
N CYS A 456 3.42 -22.33 0.99
CA CYS A 456 4.54 -22.71 1.83
C CYS A 456 4.06 -23.33 3.16
N GLN A 457 4.10 -24.66 3.24
CA GLN A 457 4.10 -25.35 4.52
C GLN A 457 5.47 -25.12 5.16
N CYS A 458 5.56 -24.10 6.00
CA CYS A 458 6.68 -23.94 6.91
C CYS A 458 6.25 -24.54 8.25
N ASN A 459 6.82 -25.71 8.57
CA ASN A 459 6.63 -26.45 9.81
C ASN A 459 6.72 -25.54 11.04
N ASN A 460 5.77 -25.70 11.96
CA ASN A 460 5.86 -25.19 13.31
C ASN A 460 6.85 -26.06 14.10
N THR A 461 7.98 -25.46 14.49
CA THR A 461 8.77 -25.84 15.67
C THR A 461 9.27 -24.58 16.33
#